data_AF-A0A177HC45-F1
#
_entry.id   AF-A0A177HC45-F1
#
_cell.length_a   1.000
_cell.length_b   1.000
_cell.length_c   1.000
_cell.angle_alpha   90.00
_cell.angle_beta   90.00
_cell.angle_gamma   90.00
#
_symmetry.space_group_name_H-M   'P 1'
#
loop_
_entity.id
_entity.type
_entity.pdbx_description
1 polymer ?
#
loop_
_entity_poly.entity_id
_entity_poly.type
_entity_poly.pdbx_seq_one_letter_code
_entity_poly.pdbx_strand_id
1 'polypeptide(L)' 'MRGYRFDYDGWAKDFDLPERRFDKCLSYFIQGENYKSARNPWRRNAGRLTLKHACSSAPLFDVFLEAGRQSGQ' A
#
# COMPACT_ATOMS: atom_id res chain seq x y z
N MET A 1 4.08 0.41 1.85
CA MET A 1 3.57 -0.95 1.56
C MET A 1 2.33 -1.19 2.43
N ARG A 2 1.39 -2.04 2.00
CA ARG A 2 0.26 -2.54 2.82
C ARG A 2 0.30 -4.07 2.79
N GLY A 3 -0.37 -4.73 3.74
CA GLY A 3 -0.56 -6.18 3.70
C GLY A 3 -1.31 -6.63 2.45
N TYR A 4 -1.17 -7.90 2.10
CA TYR A 4 -1.87 -8.50 0.98
C TYR A 4 -3.31 -8.82 1.35
N ARG A 5 -4.20 -8.94 0.36
CA ARG A 5 -5.62 -9.21 0.59
C ARG A 5 -5.85 -10.47 1.44
N PHE A 6 -5.13 -11.55 1.12
CA PHE A 6 -5.30 -12.82 1.81
C PHE A 6 -4.86 -12.79 3.27
N ASP A 7 -3.99 -11.87 3.66
CA ASP A 7 -3.60 -11.72 5.06
C ASP A 7 -4.84 -11.31 5.90
N TYR A 8 -5.57 -10.29 5.43
CA TYR A 8 -6.77 -9.79 6.13
C TYR A 8 -7.93 -10.78 6.05
N ASP A 9 -8.20 -11.33 4.87
CA ASP A 9 -9.31 -12.27 4.68
C ASP A 9 -9.04 -13.59 5.44
N GLY A 10 -7.77 -14.01 5.53
CA GLY A 10 -7.33 -15.14 6.34
C GLY A 10 -7.56 -14.90 7.83
N TRP A 11 -7.06 -13.80 8.39
CA TRP A 11 -7.29 -13.46 9.80
C TRP A 11 -8.76 -13.31 10.14
N ALA A 12 -9.54 -12.68 9.25
CA ALA A 12 -10.98 -12.53 9.45
C ALA A 12 -11.69 -13.88 9.57
N LYS A 13 -11.22 -14.90 8.83
CA LYS A 13 -11.74 -16.25 8.88
C LYS A 13 -11.25 -17.02 10.10
N ASP A 14 -9.94 -17.02 10.33
CA ASP A 14 -9.31 -17.88 11.34
C ASP A 14 -9.65 -17.47 12.78
N PHE A 15 -9.97 -16.18 12.99
CA PHE A 15 -10.28 -15.62 14.31
C PHE A 15 -11.73 -15.13 14.45
N ASP A 16 -12.60 -15.42 13.49
CA ASP A 16 -14.00 -14.97 13.45
C ASP A 16 -14.15 -13.43 13.60
N LEU A 17 -13.42 -12.69 12.77
CA LEU A 17 -13.37 -11.22 12.77
C LEU A 17 -13.91 -10.65 11.45
N PRO A 18 -15.23 -10.72 11.17
CA PRO A 18 -15.80 -10.32 9.88
C PRO A 18 -15.56 -8.84 9.54
N GLU A 19 -15.47 -7.97 10.54
CA GLU A 19 -15.17 -6.54 10.38
C GLU A 19 -13.70 -6.24 10.04
N ARG A 20 -12.83 -7.26 10.06
CA ARG A 20 -11.41 -7.15 9.71
C ARG A 20 -11.09 -7.65 8.30
N ARG A 21 -12.11 -8.01 7.51
CA ARG A 21 -11.95 -8.37 6.09
C ARG A 21 -11.29 -7.24 5.29
N PHE A 22 -10.65 -7.62 4.19
CA PHE A 22 -9.84 -6.70 3.40
C PHE A 22 -10.61 -5.46 2.93
N ASP A 23 -11.88 -5.61 2.53
CA ASP A 23 -12.74 -4.50 2.08
C ASP A 23 -13.03 -3.47 3.18
N LYS A 24 -13.21 -3.93 4.41
CA LYS A 24 -13.41 -3.08 5.60
C LYS A 24 -12.12 -2.34 5.95
N CYS A 25 -11.01 -3.08 6.03
CA CYS A 25 -9.69 -2.54 6.32
C CYS A 25 -9.24 -1.53 5.24
N LEU A 26 -9.46 -1.84 3.97
CA LEU A 26 -9.13 -0.96 2.86
C LEU A 26 -9.87 0.37 2.94
N SER A 27 -11.18 0.33 3.23
CA SER A 27 -11.99 1.54 3.39
C SER A 27 -11.46 2.43 4.51
N TYR A 28 -11.03 1.84 5.63
CA TYR A 28 -10.38 2.55 6.72
C TYR A 28 -9.05 3.19 6.28
N PHE A 29 -8.18 2.43 5.61
CA PHE A 29 -6.88 2.95 5.13
C PHE A 29 -7.03 4.10 4.13
N ILE A 30 -7.95 3.97 3.17
CA ILE A 30 -8.24 5.01 2.17
C ILE A 30 -8.76 6.28 2.86
N GLN A 31 -9.58 6.18 3.90
CA GLN A 31 -10.08 7.36 4.61
C GLN A 31 -8.96 8.15 5.31
N GLY A 32 -7.98 7.47 5.89
CA GLY A 32 -6.87 8.10 6.62
C GLY A 32 -5.79 8.72 5.73
N GLU A 33 -5.72 8.36 4.46
CA GLU A 33 -4.59 8.65 3.57
C GLU A 33 -4.71 9.96 2.77
N ASN A 34 -3.61 10.71 2.72
CA ASN A 34 -3.37 11.84 1.81
C ASN A 34 -2.11 11.57 0.98
N TYR A 35 -2.29 10.79 -0.08
CA TYR A 35 -1.25 10.45 -1.03
C TYR A 35 -1.00 11.61 -1.99
N LYS A 36 0.27 12.03 -2.13
CA LYS A 36 0.68 13.19 -2.93
C LYS A 36 0.91 12.89 -4.42
N SER A 37 0.41 11.77 -4.92
CA SER A 37 0.49 11.39 -6.32
C SER A 37 -0.92 11.16 -6.89
N ALA A 38 -1.02 10.64 -8.11
CA ALA A 38 -2.28 10.43 -8.81
C ALA A 38 -3.27 9.57 -7.99
N ARG A 39 -4.54 9.98 -8.03
CA ARG A 39 -5.62 9.24 -7.38
C ARG A 39 -5.84 7.91 -8.09
N ASN A 40 -6.07 6.85 -7.32
CA ASN A 40 -6.50 5.55 -7.85
C ASN A 40 -7.50 4.91 -6.87
N PRO A 41 -8.20 3.82 -7.23
CA PRO A 41 -9.19 3.19 -6.37
C PRO A 41 -8.64 2.70 -5.01
N TRP A 42 -7.32 2.55 -4.89
CA TRP A 42 -6.64 2.00 -3.72
C TRP A 42 -6.06 3.09 -2.80
N ARG A 43 -6.12 4.37 -3.22
CA ARG A 43 -5.45 5.49 -2.56
C ARG A 43 -6.33 6.74 -2.53
N ARG A 44 -6.21 7.54 -1.47
CA ARG A 44 -6.90 8.85 -1.35
C ARG A 44 -5.89 9.97 -1.13
N ASN A 45 -6.30 11.19 -1.48
CA ASN A 45 -5.47 12.40 -1.41
C ASN A 45 -6.02 13.42 -0.38
N ALA A 46 -6.82 12.98 0.59
CA ALA A 46 -7.62 13.88 1.45
C ALA A 46 -7.74 13.45 2.93
N GLY A 47 -6.92 12.50 3.38
CA GLY A 47 -6.82 12.08 4.77
C GLY A 47 -5.82 12.89 5.59
N ARG A 48 -5.60 12.46 6.84
CA ARG A 48 -4.67 13.13 7.77
C ARG A 48 -3.22 12.66 7.62
N LEU A 49 -3.02 11.42 7.15
CA LEU A 49 -1.69 10.85 6.97
C LEU A 49 -1.14 11.21 5.60
N THR A 50 -0.18 12.13 5.56
CA THR A 50 0.49 12.49 4.30
C THR A 50 1.48 11.42 3.88
N LEU A 51 1.32 10.91 2.66
CA LEU A 51 2.22 9.94 2.05
C LEU A 51 2.73 10.50 0.73
N LYS A 52 4.02 10.37 0.47
CA LYS A 52 4.65 10.76 -0.79
C LYS A 52 5.64 9.69 -1.23
N HIS A 53 5.90 9.65 -2.53
CA HIS A 53 7.06 8.92 -3.02
C HIS A 53 8.32 9.58 -2.49
N ALA A 54 9.33 8.77 -2.13
CA ALA A 54 10.64 9.33 -1.82
C ALA A 54 11.17 10.05 -3.08
N CYS A 55 11.63 11.28 -2.91
CA CYS A 55 12.18 12.10 -3.99
C CYS A 55 13.66 12.35 -3.66
N SER A 56 14.44 11.27 -3.69
CA SER A 56 15.89 11.30 -3.52
C SER A 56 16.52 10.97 -4.86
N SER A 57 17.51 11.76 -5.28
CA SER A 57 18.27 11.55 -6.51
C SER A 57 19.46 10.60 -6.31
N ALA A 58 19.42 9.76 -5.27
CA ALA A 58 20.51 8.84 -4.98
C ALA A 58 20.62 7.78 -6.10
N PRO A 59 21.78 7.65 -6.77
CA PRO A 59 21.95 6.70 -7.89
C PRO A 59 21.68 5.24 -7.53
N LEU A 60 21.75 4.89 -6.24
CA LEU A 60 21.50 3.54 -5.75
C LEU A 60 20.09 3.04 -6.06
N PHE A 61 19.09 3.93 -6.12
CA PHE A 61 17.72 3.52 -6.48
C PHE A 61 17.66 3.01 -7.92
N ASP A 62 18.28 3.71 -8.85
CA ASP A 62 18.27 3.33 -10.27
C ASP A 62 19.03 2.02 -10.49
N VAL A 63 20.20 1.87 -9.85
CA VAL A 63 20.98 0.63 -9.90
C VAL A 63 20.21 -0.55 -9.32
N PHE A 64 19.52 -0.34 -8.20
CA PHE A 64 18.70 -1.38 -7.58
C PHE A 64 17.52 -1.80 -8.47
N LEU A 65 16.85 -0.84 -9.11
CA LEU A 65 15.76 -1.13 -10.05
C LEU A 65 16.25 -1.91 -11.28
N GLU A 66 17.40 -1.55 -11.84
CA GLU A 66 17.97 -2.26 -12.99
C GLU A 66 18.40 -3.70 -12.63
N ALA A 67 18.99 -3.91 -11.46
CA ALA A 67 19.31 -5.25 -10.97
C ALA A 67 18.05 -6.12 -10.77
N GLY A 68 16.96 -5.51 -10.28
CA GLY A 68 15.64 -6.16 -10.21
C GLY A 68 15.16 -6.62 -11.58
N ARG A 69 15.22 -5.73 -12.58
CA ARG A 69 14.83 -6.05 -13.98
C ARG A 69 15.67 -7.19 -14.57
N GLN A 70 16.98 -7.22 -14.29
CA GLN A 70 17.88 -8.27 -14.77
C GLN A 70 17.65 -9.63 -14.09
N SER A 71 17.14 -9.63 -12.85
CA SER A 71 16.83 -10.86 -12.11
C SER A 71 15.42 -11.41 -12.36
N GLY A 72 14.58 -10.72 -13.13
CA GLY A 72 13.22 -11.14 -13.46
C GLY A 72 12.19 -10.88 -12.36
N GLN A 73 12.44 -9.88 -11.50
CA GLN A 73 11.46 -9.36 -10.53
C GLN A 73 10.32 -8.59 -11.21
#